data_AF-A0AAJ1Y2W1-F1
#
_entry.id   AF-A0AAJ1Y2W1-F1
#
_cell.length_a   1.000
_cell.length_b   1.000
_cell.length_c   1.000
_cell.angle_alpha   90.00
_cell.angle_beta   90.00
_cell.angle_gamma   90.00
#
_symmetry.space_group_name_H-M   'P 1'
#
loop_
_entity.id
_entity.type
_entity.pdbx_description
1 polymer ?
#
loop_
_entity_poly.entity_id
_entity_poly.type
_entity_poly.pdbx_seq_one_letter_code
_entity_poly.pdbx_strand_id
1 'polypeptide(L)'
;MKKTEKILFLGFSALMFILIGCSNKDNLQENKKSSAVEQTANLTAATPIQSLDPATAVDQTSITLLANVMEGLYRLDGSFG
;
A
#
# COMPACT_ATOMS: atom_id res chain seq x y z
N MET A 1 13.17 -49.61 -15.68
CA MET A 1 13.79 -48.28 -15.46
C MET A 1 14.96 -48.41 -14.50
N LYS A 2 16.17 -48.09 -14.99
CA LYS A 2 17.40 -48.16 -14.20
C LYS A 2 17.32 -47.10 -13.09
N LYS A 3 17.88 -47.38 -11.91
CA LYS A 3 17.78 -46.50 -10.72
C LYS A 3 18.27 -45.06 -11.00
N THR A 4 19.15 -44.91 -11.97
CA THR A 4 19.68 -43.64 -12.49
C THR A 4 18.62 -42.75 -13.15
N GLU A 5 17.62 -43.32 -13.83
CA GLU A 5 16.55 -42.54 -14.47
C GLU A 5 15.57 -41.93 -13.45
N LYS A 6 15.34 -42.63 -12.33
CA LYS A 6 14.48 -42.13 -11.25
C LYS A 6 15.11 -40.94 -10.52
N ILE A 7 16.43 -40.95 -10.36
CA ILE A 7 17.19 -39.86 -9.73
C ILE A 7 17.25 -38.63 -10.65
N LEU A 8 17.41 -38.85 -11.96
CA LEU A 8 17.38 -37.77 -12.95
C LEU A 8 16.01 -37.08 -12.99
N PHE A 9 14.91 -37.85 -12.94
CA PHE A 9 13.55 -37.30 -12.90
C PHE A 9 13.27 -36.53 -11.61
N LEU A 10 13.75 -37.02 -10.46
CA LEU A 10 13.53 -36.37 -9.17
C LEU A 10 14.30 -35.04 -9.07
N GLY A 11 15.53 -34.99 -9.60
CA GLY A 11 16.32 -33.76 -9.68
C GLY A 11 15.71 -32.72 -10.61
N PHE A 12 15.19 -33.13 -11.77
CA PHE A 12 14.56 -32.22 -12.73
C PHE A 12 13.24 -31.64 -12.18
N SER A 13 12.47 -32.44 -11.43
CA SER A 13 11.25 -31.98 -10.76
C SER A 13 11.56 -30.94 -9.68
N ALA A 14 12.55 -31.19 -8.81
CA ALA A 14 12.95 -30.23 -7.78
C ALA A 14 13.46 -28.90 -8.37
N LEU A 15 14.20 -28.97 -9.49
CA LEU A 15 14.70 -27.77 -10.18
C LEU A 15 13.55 -26.92 -10.75
N MET A 16 12.52 -27.55 -11.32
CA MET A 16 11.33 -26.84 -11.82
C MET A 16 10.55 -26.12 -10.71
N PHE A 17 10.46 -26.70 -9.51
CA PHE A 17 9.81 -26.03 -8.36
C PHE A 17 10.57 -24.76 -7.92
N ILE A 18 11.90 -24.77 -7.95
CA ILE A 18 12.73 -23.61 -7.60
C ILE A 18 12.57 -22.48 -8.64
N LEU A 19 12.45 -22.82 -9.93
CA LEU A 19 12.22 -21.86 -11.02
C LEU A 19 10.80 -21.24 -10.99
N ILE A 20 9.78 -21.99 -10.57
CA ILE A 20 8.41 -21.48 -10.37
C ILE A 20 8.34 -20.55 -9.14
N GLY A 21 9.05 -20.88 -8.05
CA GLY A 21 9.11 -20.03 -6.84
C GLY A 21 9.91 -18.73 -7.02
N CYS A 22 10.90 -18.71 -7.92
CA CYS A 22 11.63 -17.50 -8.28
C CYS A 22 10.95 -16.68 -9.41
N SER A 23 9.83 -17.20 -9.94
CA SER A 23 8.95 -16.49 -10.88
C SER A 23 7.83 -15.75 -10.14
N ASN A 24 8.05 -15.34 -8.88
CA ASN A 24 7.44 -14.13 -8.36
C ASN A 24 8.05 -12.94 -9.10
N LYS A 25 7.64 -12.80 -10.37
CA LYS A 25 7.35 -11.46 -10.87
C LYS A 25 6.32 -10.93 -9.90
N ASP A 26 6.76 -10.09 -8.98
CA ASP A 26 5.93 -9.02 -8.48
C ASP A 26 5.37 -8.32 -9.73
N ASN A 27 4.24 -8.85 -10.21
CA ASN A 27 3.27 -8.15 -11.01
C ASN A 27 2.57 -7.17 -10.06
N LEU A 28 3.35 -6.36 -9.36
CA LEU A 28 2.91 -5.07 -8.91
C LEU A 28 2.97 -4.15 -10.13
N GLN A 29 2.20 -4.51 -11.16
CA GLN A 29 1.70 -3.56 -12.12
C GLN A 29 0.62 -2.72 -11.42
N GLU A 30 1.02 -2.01 -10.36
CA GLU A 30 0.34 -0.77 -9.99
C GLU A 30 0.87 0.32 -10.92
N ASN A 31 0.71 0.10 -12.23
CA ASN A 31 0.53 1.21 -13.13
C ASN A 31 -0.91 1.70 -12.88
N LYS A 32 -1.15 2.29 -11.72
CA LYS A 32 -2.24 3.26 -11.58
C LYS A 32 -1.83 4.38 -12.51
N LYS A 33 -2.27 4.24 -13.76
CA LYS A 33 -2.34 5.29 -14.75
C LYS A 33 -2.82 6.51 -13.98
N SER A 34 -1.90 7.42 -13.68
CA SER A 34 -2.22 8.71 -13.08
C SER A 34 -3.29 9.26 -14.00
N SER A 35 -4.53 9.28 -13.51
CA SER A 35 -5.65 9.72 -14.31
C SER A 35 -5.28 11.12 -14.75
N ALA A 36 -5.10 11.35 -16.04
CA ALA A 36 -4.82 12.67 -16.60
C ALA A 36 -6.08 13.57 -16.55
N VAL A 37 -6.94 13.31 -15.56
CA VAL A 37 -8.13 14.04 -15.14
C VAL A 37 -7.72 14.82 -13.91
N GLU A 38 -8.11 16.10 -13.81
CA GLU A 38 -7.83 16.90 -12.63
C GLU A 38 -8.30 16.19 -11.35
N GLN A 39 -7.37 15.89 -10.46
CA GLN A 39 -7.65 15.27 -9.18
C GLN A 39 -7.86 16.36 -8.13
N THR A 40 -9.00 17.05 -8.24
CA THR A 40 -9.43 18.06 -7.27
C THR A 40 -10.58 17.51 -6.43
N ALA A 41 -10.51 17.71 -5.11
CA ALA A 41 -11.58 17.37 -4.19
C ALA A 41 -12.10 18.67 -3.55
N ASN A 42 -13.39 18.94 -3.68
CA ASN A 42 -14.03 20.06 -3.01
C ASN A 42 -14.57 19.60 -1.66
N LEU A 43 -14.01 20.14 -0.57
CA LEU A 43 -14.37 19.79 0.80
C LEU A 43 -15.09 20.99 1.45
N THR A 44 -16.15 20.71 2.21
CA THR A 44 -16.86 21.71 3.02
C THR A 44 -16.84 21.28 4.48
N ALA A 45 -16.55 22.22 5.37
CA ALA A 45 -16.59 22.01 6.80
C ALA A 45 -17.87 22.61 7.40
N ALA A 46 -18.47 21.92 8.38
CA ALA A 46 -19.66 22.39 9.08
C ALA A 46 -19.35 23.49 10.11
N THR A 47 -18.09 23.55 10.59
CA THR A 47 -17.64 24.51 11.59
C THR A 47 -16.41 25.26 11.08
N PRO A 48 -16.20 26.51 11.50
CA PRO A 48 -14.97 27.23 11.19
C PRO A 48 -13.76 26.56 11.87
N ILE A 49 -12.59 26.71 11.26
CA ILE A 49 -11.32 26.27 11.82
C ILE A 49 -10.97 27.20 12.99
N GLN A 50 -10.67 26.62 14.16
CA GLN A 50 -10.38 27.40 15.36
C GLN A 50 -8.87 27.61 15.58
N SER A 51 -8.04 26.62 15.24
CA SER A 51 -6.59 26.72 15.32
C SER A 51 -5.91 25.79 14.31
N LEU A 52 -4.81 26.24 13.71
CA LEU A 52 -3.92 25.40 12.90
C LEU A 52 -2.62 25.06 13.63
N ASP A 53 -2.51 25.43 14.90
CA ASP A 53 -1.42 25.00 15.75
C ASP A 53 -1.80 23.66 16.42
N PRO A 54 -1.04 22.57 16.18
CA PRO A 54 -1.31 21.25 16.76
C PRO A 54 -1.36 21.24 18.28
N ALA A 55 -0.68 22.17 18.95
CA ALA A 55 -0.68 22.23 20.42
C ALA A 55 -2.00 22.79 20.99
N THR A 56 -2.78 23.51 20.18
CA THR A 56 -3.99 24.24 20.61
C THR A 56 -5.26 23.84 19.86
N ALA A 57 -5.16 23.02 18.81
CA ALA A 57 -6.30 22.48 18.08
C ALA A 57 -7.07 21.46 18.94
N VAL A 58 -8.36 21.73 19.18
CA VAL A 58 -9.24 20.88 20.02
C VAL A 58 -10.51 20.43 19.31
N ASP A 59 -10.81 20.96 18.12
CA ASP A 59 -11.99 20.63 17.33
C ASP A 59 -11.68 19.70 16.15
N GLN A 60 -12.67 18.89 15.77
CA GLN A 60 -12.51 17.86 14.73
C GLN A 60 -12.14 18.43 13.35
N THR A 61 -12.65 19.61 13.00
CA THR A 61 -12.39 20.25 11.70
C THR A 61 -10.93 20.66 11.60
N SER A 62 -10.40 21.33 12.63
CA SER A 62 -8.99 21.70 12.71
C SER A 62 -8.08 20.47 12.69
N ILE A 63 -8.37 19.44 13.48
CA ILE A 63 -7.57 18.20 13.52
C ILE A 63 -7.60 17.45 12.19
N THR A 64 -8.75 17.40 11.51
CA THR A 64 -8.88 16.75 10.19
C THR A 64 -8.02 17.45 9.14
N LEU A 65 -8.01 18.78 9.13
CA LEU A 65 -7.16 19.54 8.22
C LEU A 65 -5.68 19.36 8.58
N LEU A 66 -5.37 19.34 9.88
CA LEU A 66 -4.02 19.17 10.36
C LEU A 66 -3.46 17.78 10.03
N ALA A 67 -4.27 16.73 10.02
CA ALA A 67 -3.85 15.39 9.58
C ALA A 67 -3.50 15.32 8.08
N ASN A 68 -4.01 16.26 7.27
CA ASN A 68 -3.68 16.36 5.84
C ASN A 68 -2.42 17.20 5.58
N VAL A 69 -2.07 18.12 6.48
CA VAL A 69 -0.96 19.07 6.31
C VAL A 69 0.27 18.70 7.15
N MET A 70 0.06 18.11 8.33
CA MET A 70 1.09 17.74 9.29
C MET A 70 1.11 16.22 9.52
N GLU A 71 2.22 15.78 10.10
CA GLU A 71 2.49 14.37 10.36
C GLU A 71 2.91 14.08 11.79
N GLY A 72 2.40 12.98 12.33
CA GLY A 72 2.81 12.42 13.61
C GLY A 72 3.79 11.26 13.47
N LEU A 73 4.22 10.67 14.60
CA LEU A 73 5.06 9.48 14.61
C LEU A 73 4.38 8.24 13.99
N TYR A 74 3.05 8.21 14.03
CA TYR A 74 2.21 7.17 13.45
C TYR A 74 1.03 7.83 12.74
N ARG A 75 0.61 7.22 11.62
CA ARG A 75 -0.68 7.48 10.98
C ARG A 75 -1.57 6.26 11.12
N LEU A 76 -2.88 6.49 11.12
CA LEU A 76 -3.86 5.43 10.94
C LEU A 76 -3.89 5.05 9.46
N ASP A 77 -3.75 3.76 9.17
CA ASP A 77 -3.97 3.22 7.83
C ASP A 77 -5.47 2.98 7.58
N GLY A 78 -5.88 3.02 6.31
CA GLY A 78 -7.28 2.90 5.89
C GLY A 78 -7.94 1.55 6.20
N SER A 79 -7.20 0.58 6.74
CA SER A 79 -7.67 -0.76 7.11
C SER A 79 -8.18 -0.88 8.56
N PHE A 80 -8.60 0.22 9.18
CA PHE A 80 -9.38 0.14 10.42
C PHE A 80 -10.84 -0.20 10.12
N GLY A 81 -11.11 -1.50 9.97
CA GLY A 81 -12.43 -2.10 9.75
C GLY A 81 -12.42 -3.60 9.95
#